data_AF-A0A2E8F016-F1
#
_entry.id   AF-A0A2E8F016-F1
#
_cell.length_a   1.000
_cell.length_b   1.000
_cell.length_c   1.000
_cell.angle_alpha   90.00
_cell.angle_beta   90.00
_cell.angle_gamma   90.00
#
_symmetry.space_group_name_H-M   'P 1'
#
loop_
_entity.id
_entity.type
_entity.pdbx_description
1 polymer ?
#
loop_
_entity_poly.entity_id
_entity_poly.type
_entity_poly.pdbx_seq_one_letter_code
_entity_poly.pdbx_strand_id
1 'polypeptide(L)'
;MTGPVNLPRLVIAAVPEDLPKYNRSNWNHRWIDADGDCQDTRAEVLIAESAVAVSFGVDGQCTVDGGRWLTPFTGTSVDFARLLDIDHMVPLANAHRSGAREWSPQRQQEYFNDLSFDGHLIAVALSVTRSRGAVRRSGSHPTQVTGVSTPSTG
;
A
#
# COMPACT_ATOMS: atom_id res chain seq x y z
N MET A 1 42.21 21.32 8.96
CA MET A 1 42.64 20.23 8.08
C MET A 1 41.42 19.40 7.72
N THR A 2 40.81 19.62 6.55
CA THR A 2 39.71 18.78 6.03
C THR A 2 40.25 18.05 4.82
N GLY A 3 40.71 16.82 5.01
CA GLY A 3 41.06 15.93 3.90
C GLY A 3 39.82 15.53 3.12
N PRO A 4 39.97 15.09 1.86
CA PRO A 4 38.84 14.65 1.05
C PRO A 4 38.16 13.44 1.70
N VAL A 5 36.84 13.51 1.86
CA VAL A 5 36.03 12.37 2.30
C VAL A 5 36.00 11.35 1.15
N ASN A 6 36.59 10.18 1.37
CA ASN A 6 36.51 9.08 0.43
C ASN A 6 35.26 8.25 0.76
N LEU A 7 34.18 8.46 -0.01
CA LEU A 7 32.97 7.65 0.14
C LEU A 7 33.17 6.32 -0.57
N PRO A 8 32.91 5.17 0.09
CA PRO A 8 32.98 3.88 -0.57
C PRO A 8 32.02 3.86 -1.76
N ARG A 9 32.50 3.32 -2.89
CA ARG A 9 31.70 3.16 -4.09
C ARG A 9 30.57 2.17 -3.79
N LEU A 10 29.32 2.59 -4.04
CA LEU A 10 28.16 1.70 -3.99
C LEU A 10 28.36 0.56 -5.00
N VAL A 11 28.34 -0.67 -4.50
CA VAL A 11 28.38 -1.89 -5.33
C VAL A 11 26.94 -2.37 -5.50
N ILE A 12 26.49 -2.47 -6.75
CA ILE A 12 25.20 -3.07 -7.07
C ILE A 12 25.40 -4.58 -7.07
N ALA A 13 24.79 -5.27 -6.11
CA ALA A 13 24.78 -6.73 -6.10
C ALA A 13 23.86 -7.25 -7.22
N ALA A 14 24.31 -8.27 -7.95
CA ALA A 14 23.44 -9.00 -8.85
C ALA A 14 22.39 -9.78 -8.05
N VAL A 15 21.19 -9.92 -8.61
CA VAL A 15 20.17 -10.81 -8.03
C VAL A 15 20.64 -12.26 -8.25
N PRO A 16 20.75 -13.09 -7.19
CA PRO A 16 21.16 -14.49 -7.34
C PRO A 16 20.22 -15.26 -8.28
N GLU A 17 20.76 -16.11 -9.15
CA GLU A 17 19.96 -16.90 -10.10
C GLU A 17 19.10 -17.97 -9.42
N ASP A 18 19.53 -18.47 -8.27
CA ASP A 18 18.85 -19.47 -7.45
C ASP A 18 17.87 -18.85 -6.42
N LEU A 19 17.61 -17.55 -6.52
CA LEU A 19 16.75 -16.86 -5.56
C LEU A 19 15.33 -17.44 -5.58
N PRO A 20 14.81 -17.92 -4.43
CA PRO A 20 13.48 -18.50 -4.36
C PRO A 20 12.41 -17.52 -4.85
N LYS A 21 11.52 -17.99 -5.73
CA LYS A 21 10.43 -17.16 -6.26
C LYS A 21 9.63 -16.53 -5.12
N TYR A 22 9.32 -15.26 -5.27
CA TYR A 22 8.44 -14.56 -4.34
C TYR A 22 7.07 -15.25 -4.30
N ASN A 23 6.66 -15.68 -3.11
CA ASN A 23 5.31 -16.13 -2.84
C ASN A 23 4.62 -15.10 -1.94
N ARG A 24 3.60 -14.44 -2.49
CA ARG A 24 2.84 -13.42 -1.77
C ARG A 24 2.25 -13.96 -0.47
N SER A 25 1.80 -15.21 -0.43
CA SER A 25 1.17 -15.81 0.75
C SER A 25 2.12 -15.99 1.93
N ASN A 26 3.43 -15.81 1.75
CA ASN A 26 4.40 -15.88 2.84
C ASN A 26 4.34 -14.65 3.76
N TRP A 27 3.72 -13.56 3.30
CA TRP A 27 3.59 -12.32 4.08
C TRP A 27 2.25 -12.28 4.81
N ASN A 28 2.24 -11.69 6.01
CA ASN A 28 1.01 -11.41 6.73
C ASN A 28 0.36 -10.14 6.17
N HIS A 29 -0.73 -10.28 5.41
CA HIS A 29 -1.43 -9.16 4.74
C HIS A 29 -2.45 -8.47 5.65
N ARG A 30 -2.14 -8.36 6.94
CA ARG A 30 -3.04 -7.76 7.94
C ARG A 30 -2.50 -6.39 8.37
N TRP A 31 -3.31 -5.36 8.15
CA TRP A 31 -3.16 -4.08 8.81
C TRP A 31 -3.41 -4.26 10.31
N ILE A 32 -2.55 -3.67 11.12
CA ILE A 32 -2.64 -3.77 12.58
C ILE A 32 -2.98 -2.40 13.15
N ASP A 33 -3.76 -2.44 14.23
CA ASP A 33 -3.90 -1.34 15.17
C ASP A 33 -2.82 -1.55 16.23
N ALA A 34 -1.74 -0.76 16.14
CA ALA A 34 -0.52 -0.98 16.94
C ALA A 34 -0.57 -0.26 18.29
N ASP A 35 -1.28 0.87 18.37
CA ASP A 35 -1.43 1.71 19.55
C ASP A 35 -2.79 1.54 20.25
N GLY A 36 -3.71 0.78 19.65
CA GLY A 36 -4.96 0.34 20.27
C GLY A 36 -6.06 1.39 20.24
N ASP A 37 -5.99 2.34 19.31
CA ASP A 37 -6.94 3.45 19.21
C ASP A 37 -8.10 3.17 18.23
N CYS A 38 -8.16 1.93 17.70
CA CYS A 38 -9.06 1.40 16.68
C CYS A 38 -8.75 1.75 15.22
N GLN A 39 -7.75 2.59 14.95
CA GLN A 39 -7.32 2.95 13.62
C GLN A 39 -6.17 2.03 13.21
N ASP A 40 -6.46 1.12 12.28
CA ASP A 40 -5.40 0.25 11.74
C ASP A 40 -4.43 1.06 10.87
N THR A 41 -3.30 0.46 10.53
CA THR A 41 -2.28 1.07 9.66
C THR A 41 -2.86 1.68 8.37
N ARG A 42 -3.93 1.11 7.81
CA ARG A 42 -4.57 1.69 6.63
C ARG A 42 -5.29 2.99 6.97
N ALA A 43 -6.04 3.03 8.07
CA ALA A 43 -6.69 4.25 8.54
C ALA A 43 -5.64 5.34 8.81
N GLU A 44 -4.55 5.00 9.49
CA GLU A 44 -3.44 5.92 9.78
C GLU A 44 -2.86 6.58 8.52
N VAL A 45 -2.54 5.78 7.49
CA VAL A 45 -2.02 6.32 6.22
C VAL A 45 -3.05 7.24 5.55
N LEU A 46 -4.33 6.85 5.55
CA LEU A 46 -5.37 7.68 4.95
C LEU A 46 -5.57 9.01 5.67
N ILE A 47 -5.44 9.03 6.99
CA ILE A 47 -5.54 10.26 7.78
C ILE A 47 -4.34 11.15 7.50
N ALA A 48 -3.13 10.58 7.53
CA ALA A 48 -1.89 11.30 7.32
C ALA A 48 -1.80 11.92 5.92
N GLU A 49 -2.23 11.20 4.88
CA GLU A 49 -2.08 11.66 3.49
C GLU A 49 -3.25 12.52 2.97
N SER A 50 -4.34 12.63 3.70
CA SER A 50 -5.47 13.45 3.24
C SER A 50 -5.11 14.94 3.28
N ALA A 51 -5.29 15.63 2.15
CA ALA A 51 -5.05 17.06 2.03
C ALA A 51 -6.09 17.93 2.79
N VAL A 52 -7.18 17.32 3.25
CA VAL A 52 -8.23 17.94 4.07
C VAL A 52 -8.56 17.04 5.26
N ALA A 53 -9.21 17.58 6.27
CA ALA A 53 -9.70 16.76 7.39
C ALA A 53 -10.57 15.59 6.88
N VAL A 54 -10.31 14.39 7.37
CA VAL A 54 -11.08 13.21 6.99
C VAL A 54 -12.46 13.20 7.64
N SER A 55 -13.40 12.52 7.00
CA SER A 55 -14.65 12.09 7.61
C SER A 55 -14.60 10.60 7.91
N PHE A 56 -15.26 10.22 8.99
CA PHE A 56 -15.34 8.83 9.43
C PHE A 56 -16.71 8.23 9.13
N GLY A 57 -16.77 6.90 9.06
CA GLY A 57 -18.00 6.13 8.90
C GLY A 57 -18.94 6.21 10.11
N VAL A 58 -20.08 5.53 9.97
CA VAL A 58 -21.13 5.51 11.00
C VAL A 58 -20.71 4.84 12.32
N ASP A 59 -19.67 3.99 12.28
CA ASP A 59 -19.18 3.23 13.43
C ASP A 59 -18.11 3.98 14.23
N GLY A 60 -18.04 5.32 14.10
CA GLY A 60 -17.08 6.16 14.81
C GLY A 60 -15.75 6.33 14.06
N GLN A 61 -14.69 6.73 14.78
CA GLN A 61 -13.41 7.14 14.19
C GLN A 61 -12.55 5.98 13.66
N CYS A 62 -13.01 4.72 13.75
CA CYS A 62 -12.23 3.55 13.36
C CYS A 62 -12.18 3.29 11.85
N THR A 63 -12.99 4.00 11.05
CA THR A 63 -13.02 3.81 9.60
C THR A 63 -13.12 5.14 8.88
N VAL A 64 -12.06 5.47 8.14
CA VAL A 64 -12.02 6.63 7.25
C VAL A 64 -12.96 6.41 6.06
N ASP A 65 -13.89 7.33 5.84
CA ASP A 65 -14.87 7.28 4.75
C ASP A 65 -14.54 8.29 3.63
N GLY A 66 -14.18 9.52 4.00
CA GLY A 66 -13.98 10.62 3.08
C GLY A 66 -12.80 11.51 3.45
N GLY A 67 -12.33 12.28 2.47
CA GLY A 67 -11.15 13.13 2.57
C GLY A 67 -10.76 13.66 1.20
N ARG A 68 -9.48 13.92 0.97
CA ARG A 68 -8.96 14.25 -0.35
C ARG A 68 -7.52 13.78 -0.52
N TRP A 69 -7.30 12.81 -1.41
CA TRP A 69 -5.99 12.22 -1.65
C TRP A 69 -5.53 12.45 -3.08
N LEU A 70 -4.32 12.99 -3.25
CA LEU A 70 -3.67 13.07 -4.55
C LEU A 70 -2.88 11.79 -4.80
N THR A 71 -3.31 10.98 -5.76
CA THR A 71 -2.71 9.66 -5.98
C THR A 71 -1.42 9.75 -6.83
N PRO A 72 -0.28 9.19 -6.38
CA PRO A 72 1.04 9.49 -6.93
C PRO A 72 1.28 8.95 -8.35
N PHE A 73 0.51 7.96 -8.80
CA PHE A 73 0.70 7.31 -10.11
C PHE A 73 -0.21 7.84 -11.22
N THR A 74 -1.37 8.40 -10.87
CA THR A 74 -2.30 8.94 -11.87
C THR A 74 -2.46 10.46 -11.76
N GLY A 75 -1.92 11.08 -10.71
CA GLY A 75 -2.10 12.51 -10.41
C GLY A 75 -3.57 12.87 -10.17
N THR A 76 -4.42 11.89 -9.91
CA THR A 76 -5.86 12.09 -9.76
C THR A 76 -6.21 12.31 -8.30
N SER A 77 -7.06 13.29 -8.03
CA SER A 77 -7.67 13.49 -6.71
C SER A 77 -8.79 12.47 -6.51
N VAL A 78 -8.78 11.81 -5.35
CA VAL A 78 -9.82 10.87 -4.92
C VAL A 78 -10.38 11.38 -3.60
N ASP A 79 -11.71 11.43 -3.48
CA ASP A 79 -12.36 11.99 -2.28
C ASP A 79 -13.00 10.93 -1.37
N PHE A 80 -13.14 9.69 -1.84
CA PHE A 80 -13.72 8.59 -1.08
C PHE A 80 -12.66 7.54 -0.74
N ALA A 81 -12.47 7.25 0.55
CA ALA A 81 -11.49 6.31 1.04
C ALA A 81 -11.68 4.89 0.48
N ARG A 82 -12.92 4.47 0.21
CA ARG A 82 -13.25 3.18 -0.43
C ARG A 82 -12.73 3.03 -1.86
N LEU A 83 -12.26 4.11 -2.48
CA LEU A 83 -11.67 4.11 -3.82
C LEU A 83 -10.13 4.06 -3.78
N LEU A 84 -9.56 3.96 -2.59
CA LEU A 84 -8.12 3.89 -2.34
C LEU A 84 -7.71 2.54 -1.76
N ASP A 85 -6.51 2.11 -2.13
CA ASP A 85 -5.74 1.06 -1.47
C ASP A 85 -4.50 1.68 -0.81
N ILE A 86 -3.87 0.94 0.09
CA ILE A 86 -2.53 1.28 0.60
C ILE A 86 -1.52 0.32 -0.02
N ASP A 87 -0.46 0.87 -0.61
CA ASP A 87 0.58 0.12 -1.31
C ASP A 87 1.95 0.40 -0.69
N HIS A 88 2.84 -0.60 -0.72
CA HIS A 88 4.23 -0.41 -0.30
C HIS A 88 5.01 0.28 -1.42
N MET A 89 5.61 1.43 -1.14
CA MET A 89 6.45 2.14 -2.11
C MET A 89 7.64 1.29 -2.55
N VAL A 90 8.21 0.50 -1.64
CA VAL A 90 9.10 -0.61 -1.97
C VAL A 90 8.28 -1.91 -1.96
N PRO A 91 7.95 -2.49 -3.13
CA PRO A 91 7.10 -3.68 -3.21
C PRO A 91 7.66 -4.83 -2.38
N LEU A 92 6.78 -5.62 -1.75
CA LEU A 92 7.17 -6.80 -0.97
C LEU A 92 8.06 -7.79 -1.74
N ALA A 93 7.85 -7.91 -3.06
CA ALA A 93 8.70 -8.73 -3.92
C ALA A 93 10.15 -8.19 -4.03
N ASN A 94 10.33 -6.86 -4.02
CA ASN A 94 11.65 -6.24 -3.95
C ASN A 94 12.28 -6.46 -2.58
N ALA A 95 11.52 -6.31 -1.49
CA ALA A 95 12.01 -6.62 -0.14
C ALA A 95 12.47 -8.09 -0.05
N HIS A 96 11.67 -9.03 -0.56
CA HIS A 96 12.01 -10.45 -0.64
C HIS A 96 13.33 -10.70 -1.37
N ARG A 97 13.49 -10.12 -2.57
CA ARG A 97 14.73 -10.21 -3.35
C ARG A 97 15.94 -9.62 -2.63
N SER A 98 15.70 -8.63 -1.78
CA SER A 98 16.73 -7.92 -1.01
C SER A 98 17.04 -8.57 0.34
N GLY A 99 16.49 -9.76 0.63
CA GLY A 99 16.80 -10.54 1.83
C GLY A 99 15.65 -10.72 2.82
N ALA A 100 14.51 -10.04 2.63
CA ALA A 100 13.35 -10.18 3.54
C ALA A 100 12.75 -11.60 3.58
N ARG A 101 13.14 -12.45 2.63
CA ARG A 101 12.78 -13.88 2.61
C ARG A 101 13.27 -14.65 3.85
N GLU A 102 14.33 -14.16 4.50
CA GLU A 102 14.93 -14.77 5.70
C GLU A 102 14.40 -14.16 7.00
N TRP A 103 13.52 -13.16 6.92
CA TRP A 103 12.97 -12.51 8.11
C TRP A 103 12.00 -13.41 8.85
N SER A 104 11.93 -13.24 10.17
CA SER A 104 10.87 -13.82 10.98
C SER A 104 9.50 -13.27 10.57
N PRO A 105 8.40 -14.01 10.81
CA PRO A 105 7.05 -13.51 10.54
C PRO A 105 6.75 -12.18 11.24
N GLN A 106 7.28 -11.99 12.46
CA GLN A 106 7.16 -10.74 13.21
C GLN A 106 7.83 -9.57 12.46
N ARG A 107 9.08 -9.73 12.02
CA ARG A 107 9.79 -8.67 11.29
C ARG A 107 9.14 -8.37 9.93
N GLN A 108 8.56 -9.37 9.28
CA GLN A 108 7.75 -9.15 8.07
C GLN A 108 6.49 -8.33 8.37
N GLN A 109 5.82 -8.57 9.51
CA GLN A 109 4.66 -7.79 9.93
C GLN A 109 5.05 -6.36 10.31
N GLU A 110 6.16 -6.16 11.02
CA GLU A 110 6.72 -4.85 11.34
C GLU A 110 7.00 -4.06 10.05
N TYR A 111 7.70 -4.67 9.09
CA TYR A 111 7.91 -4.04 7.77
C TYR A 111 6.58 -3.81 7.03
N PHE A 112 5.61 -4.73 7.09
CA PHE A 112 4.35 -4.55 6.39
C PHE A 112 3.56 -3.33 6.90
N ASN A 113 3.69 -3.02 8.20
CA ASN A 113 2.93 -1.98 8.90
C ASN A 113 3.79 -0.79 9.36
N ASP A 114 4.99 -0.62 8.81
CA ASP A 114 5.93 0.41 9.26
C ASP A 114 5.43 1.81 8.89
N LEU A 115 5.19 2.65 9.89
CA LEU A 115 4.80 4.05 9.73
C LEU A 115 5.92 5.02 10.17
N SER A 116 7.12 4.52 10.48
CA SER A 116 8.25 5.37 10.89
C SER A 116 8.81 6.26 9.77
N PHE A 117 8.45 5.96 8.53
CA PHE A 117 8.78 6.74 7.35
C PHE A 117 7.54 6.92 6.47
N ASP A 118 7.09 8.16 6.30
CA ASP A 118 5.86 8.52 5.57
C ASP A 118 5.80 7.98 4.13
N GLY A 119 6.96 7.77 3.49
CA GLY A 119 7.02 7.24 2.12
C GLY A 119 7.01 5.72 2.02
N HIS A 120 6.90 4.98 3.12
CA HIS A 120 6.90 3.52 3.09
C HIS A 120 5.58 2.94 2.58
N LEU A 121 4.47 3.47 3.08
CA LEU A 121 3.10 3.15 2.69
C LEU A 121 2.48 4.37 2.04
N ILE A 122 1.76 4.16 0.92
CA ILE A 122 1.14 5.26 0.16
C ILE A 122 -0.29 4.93 -0.24
N ALA A 123 -1.18 5.92 -0.23
CA ALA A 123 -2.53 5.78 -0.77
C ALA A 123 -2.51 5.83 -2.30
N VAL A 124 -3.13 4.83 -2.92
CA VAL A 124 -3.18 4.68 -4.38
C VAL A 124 -4.62 4.45 -4.83
N ALA A 125 -4.97 4.96 -6.01
CA ALA A 125 -6.27 4.68 -6.61
C ALA A 125 -6.44 3.17 -6.85
N LEU A 126 -7.59 2.61 -6.45
CA LEU A 126 -7.89 1.18 -6.62
C LEU A 126 -7.77 0.68 -8.07
N SER A 127 -8.03 1.55 -9.06
CA SER A 127 -7.87 1.22 -10.48
C SER A 127 -6.43 0.85 -10.83
N VAL A 128 -5.44 1.45 -10.17
CA VAL A 128 -4.01 1.19 -10.35
C VAL A 128 -3.60 -0.11 -9.66
N THR A 129 -4.10 -0.37 -8.45
CA THR A 129 -3.78 -1.63 -7.75
C THR A 129 -4.39 -2.84 -8.45
N ARG A 130 -5.53 -2.68 -9.14
CA ARG A 130 -6.14 -3.73 -9.97
C ARG A 130 -5.38 -4.01 -11.26
N SER A 131 -4.79 -3.00 -11.90
CA SER A 131 -3.95 -3.20 -13.11
C SER A 131 -2.58 -3.82 -12.77
N ARG A 132 -2.04 -3.55 -11.58
CA ARG A 132 -0.93 -4.31 -10.98
C ARG A 132 -1.38 -5.66 -10.37
N GLY A 133 -2.69 -5.90 -10.37
CA GLY A 133 -3.42 -6.85 -9.53
C GLY A 133 -3.83 -8.18 -10.18
N ALA A 134 -3.11 -8.67 -11.20
CA ALA A 134 -3.11 -10.11 -11.48
C ALA A 134 -2.57 -10.95 -10.30
N VAL A 135 -2.13 -10.29 -9.21
CA VAL A 135 -1.72 -10.89 -7.93
C VAL A 135 -2.58 -10.35 -6.76
N ARG A 136 -3.92 -10.33 -6.92
CA ARG A 136 -4.88 -10.12 -5.82
C ARG A 136 -6.12 -11.01 -5.99
N ARG A 137 -6.11 -12.22 -5.43
CA ARG A 137 -7.35 -12.92 -5.04
C ARG A 137 -7.18 -13.60 -3.70
N SER A 138 -7.74 -12.98 -2.66
CA SER A 138 -8.49 -13.69 -1.63
C SER A 138 -9.59 -12.75 -1.12
N GLY A 139 -10.85 -13.17 -1.31
CA GLY A 139 -12.02 -12.74 -0.53
C GLY A 139 -12.65 -11.36 -0.81
N SER A 140 -13.48 -11.25 -1.85
CA SER A 140 -14.85 -10.69 -1.73
C SER A 140 -15.60 -10.80 -3.07
N HIS A 141 -16.89 -11.06 -2.96
CA HIS A 141 -17.84 -11.44 -4.00
C HIS A 141 -17.93 -10.43 -5.16
N PRO A 142 -18.08 -10.88 -6.43
CA PRO A 142 -18.41 -9.97 -7.52
C PRO A 142 -19.89 -9.61 -7.43
N THR A 143 -20.22 -8.43 -6.89
CA THR A 143 -21.52 -7.83 -7.17
C THR A 143 -21.48 -7.34 -8.60
N GLN A 144 -22.19 -8.05 -9.49
CA GLN A 144 -22.45 -7.59 -10.84
C GLN A 144 -23.15 -6.24 -10.79
N VAL A 145 -22.54 -5.22 -11.37
CA VAL A 145 -23.27 -3.98 -11.70
C VAL A 145 -23.85 -4.18 -13.09
N THR A 146 -25.11 -4.61 -13.10
CA THR A 146 -25.98 -4.55 -14.28
C THR A 146 -26.32 -3.09 -14.59
N GLY A 147 -26.25 -2.73 -15.87
CA GLY A 147 -27.14 -1.71 -16.46
C GLY A 147 -26.50 -0.38 -16.81
N VAL A 148 -26.01 -0.25 -18.05
CA VAL A 148 -26.16 1.00 -18.80
C VAL A 148 -26.88 0.65 -20.10
N SER A 149 -28.17 0.97 -20.14
CA SER A 149 -28.95 1.04 -21.36
C SER A 149 -28.49 2.25 -22.16
N THR A 150 -28.04 2.05 -23.38
CA THR A 150 -27.79 3.11 -24.37
C THR A 150 -29.12 3.65 -24.90
N PRO A 151 -29.32 4.97 -25.03
CA PRO A 151 -30.42 5.50 -25.82
C PRO A 151 -30.02 5.47 -27.31
N SER A 152 -30.80 4.76 -28.13
CA SER A 152 -30.75 4.87 -29.58
C SER A 152 -31.30 6.23 -29.98
N THR A 153 -30.51 7.02 -30.71
CA THR A 153 -30.95 8.25 -31.37
C THR A 153 -31.21 7.94 -32.84
N GLY A 154 -32.39 8.32 -33.34
CA GLY A 154 -32.67 8.55 -34.77
C GLY A 154 -32.92 7.32 -35.63
#